data_AF-A0A7Z6T2G2-F1
#
_entry.id   AF-A0A7Z6T2G2-F1
#
_cell.length_a   1.000
_cell.length_b   1.000
_cell.length_c   1.000
_cell.angle_alpha   90.00
_cell.angle_beta   90.00
_cell.angle_gamma   90.00
#
_symmetry.space_group_name_H-M   'P 1'
#
loop_
_entity.id
_entity.type
_entity.pdbx_description
1 polymer ?
#
loop_
_entity_poly.entity_id
_entity_poly.type
_entity_poly.pdbx_seq_one_letter_code
_entity_poly.pdbx_strand_id
1 'polypeptide(L)' 'MGAAELSTVRALRRALHARDGHGALEALLDKVRRTPDNATFLRQVQPTVPGA' A
#
# COMPACT_ATOMS: atom_id res chain seq x y z
N MET A 1 12.43 6.21 -9.30
CA MET A 1 11.16 5.87 -8.62
C MET A 1 10.09 6.77 -9.18
N GLY A 2 9.07 6.19 -9.83
CA GLY A 2 8.09 6.96 -10.59
C GLY A 2 7.13 7.74 -9.68
N ALA A 3 6.62 8.88 -10.15
CA ALA A 3 5.69 9.72 -9.38
C ALA A 3 4.44 8.94 -8.88
N ALA A 4 3.98 7.95 -9.65
CA ALA A 4 2.85 7.07 -9.29
C ALA A 4 3.16 6.13 -8.11
N GLU A 5 4.38 5.58 -8.04
CA GLU A 5 4.81 4.76 -6.89
C GLU A 5 4.83 5.61 -5.62
N LEU A 6 5.34 6.83 -5.71
CA LEU A 6 5.41 7.74 -4.58
C LEU A 6 4.02 8.17 -4.10
N SER A 7 3.07 8.41 -5.02
CA SER A 7 1.67 8.68 -4.66
C SER A 7 1.03 7.49 -3.94
N THR A 8 1.25 6.28 -4.47
CA THR A 8 0.75 5.02 -3.90
C THR A 8 1.27 4.81 -2.48
N VAL A 9 2.57 4.99 -2.24
CA VAL A 9 3.20 4.86 -0.91
C VAL A 9 2.67 5.91 0.07
N ARG A 10 2.49 7.16 -0.38
CA ARG A 10 1.93 8.24 0.47
C ARG A 10 0.50 7.94 0.88
N ALA A 11 -0.32 7.43 -0.03
CA ALA A 11 -1.68 7.04 0.29
C ALA A 11 -1.73 5.81 1.20
N LEU A 12 -0.87 4.82 0.98
CA LEU A 12 -0.74 3.67 1.87
C LEU A 12 -0.38 4.11 3.29
N ARG A 13 0.59 5.02 3.44
CA ARG A 13 0.96 5.60 4.74
C ARG A 13 -0.22 6.32 5.41
N ARG A 14 -1.00 7.09 4.65
CA ARG A 14 -2.21 7.74 5.17
C ARG A 14 -3.27 6.74 5.61
N ALA A 15 -3.48 5.67 4.85
CA ALA A 15 -4.45 4.62 5.19
C ALA A 15 -4.05 3.85 6.46
N LEU A 16 -2.76 3.58 6.65
CA LEU A 16 -2.23 2.95 7.86
C LEU A 16 -2.37 3.84 9.10
N HIS A 17 -2.27 5.16 8.94
CA HIS A 17 -2.46 6.11 10.04
C HIS A 17 -3.94 6.38 10.35
N ALA A 18 -4.81 6.31 9.34
CA ALA A 18 -6.24 6.59 9.49
C ALA A 18 -7.04 5.39 10.00
N ARG A 19 -6.57 4.17 9.73
CA ARG A 19 -7.09 2.93 10.35
C ARG A 19 -6.26 2.60 11.58
N ASP A 20 -6.84 1.82 12.49
CA ASP A 20 -6.15 1.30 13.66
C ASP A 20 -4.79 0.70 13.24
N GLY A 21 -3.71 1.33 13.68
CA GLY A 21 -2.38 1.15 13.08
C GLY A 21 -1.85 -0.27 13.19
N HIS A 22 -2.33 -1.05 14.17
CA HIS A 22 -1.93 -2.45 14.35
C HIS A 22 -2.66 -3.37 13.37
N GLY A 23 -3.99 -3.27 13.26
CA GLY A 23 -4.76 -4.07 12.31
C GLY A 23 -4.47 -3.73 10.85
N ALA A 24 -4.19 -2.45 10.56
CA ALA A 24 -3.83 -2.01 9.22
C ALA A 24 -2.44 -2.51 8.80
N LEU A 25 -1.49 -2.58 9.74
CA LEU A 25 -0.15 -3.14 9.51
C LEU A 25 -0.20 -4.66 9.28
N GLU A 26 -0.96 -5.40 10.08
CA GLU A 26 -1.15 -6.85 9.89
C GLU A 26 -1.74 -7.16 8.51
N ALA A 27 -2.78 -6.41 8.10
CA ALA A 27 -3.38 -6.55 6.77
C ALA A 27 -2.42 -6.19 5.63
N LEU A 28 -1.51 -5.23 5.85
CA LEU A 28 -0.44 -4.91 4.90
C LEU A 28 0.56 -6.07 4.81
N LEU A 29 1.00 -6.60 5.94
CA LEU A 29 1.97 -7.70 6.00
C LEU A 29 1.42 -8.98 5.35
N ASP A 30 0.14 -9.31 5.56
CA ASP A 30 -0.53 -10.42 4.86
C ASP A 30 -0.51 -10.23 3.34
N LYS A 31 -0.83 -9.02 2.86
CA LYS A 31 -0.80 -8.71 1.43
C LYS A 31 0.60 -8.79 0.84
N VAL A 32 1.60 -8.26 1.53
CA VAL A 32 3.01 -8.32 1.08
C VAL A 32 3.48 -9.77 1.04
N ARG A 33 3.12 -10.59 2.02
CA ARG A 33 3.43 -12.04 2.03
C ARG A 33 2.76 -12.82 0.89
N ARG A 34 1.59 -12.38 0.45
CA ARG A 34 0.85 -12.97 -0.69
C ARG A 34 1.36 -12.52 -2.05
N THR A 35 2.21 -11.50 -2.10
CA THR A 35 2.80 -10.99 -3.34
C THR A 35 4.25 -11.43 -3.48
N PRO A 36 4.70 -11.81 -4.68
CA PRO A 36 6.07 -12.26 -4.90
C PRO A 36 7.10 -11.13 -4.74
N ASP A 37 6.71 -9.88 -4.96
CA ASP A 37 7.59 -8.72 -4.92
C ASP A 37 6.85 -7.41 -4.63
N ASN A 38 7.59 -6.41 -4.16
CA ASN A 38 7.06 -5.09 -3.79
C ASN A 38 6.50 -4.32 -5.00
N ALA A 39 7.02 -4.54 -6.21
CA ALA A 39 6.51 -3.84 -7.40
C ALA A 39 5.14 -4.40 -7.81
N THR A 40 4.94 -5.71 -7.70
CA THR A 40 3.65 -6.37 -7.90
C THR A 40 2.63 -5.96 -6.84
N PHE A 41 3.06 -5.83 -5.57
CA PHE A 41 2.22 -5.26 -4.52
C PHE A 41 1.78 -3.82 -4.85
N LEU A 42 2.73 -2.94 -5.19
CA LEU A 42 2.41 -1.54 -5.51
C LEU A 42 1.47 -1.42 -6.71
N ARG A 43 1.66 -2.25 -7.76
CA ARG A 43 0.74 -2.28 -8.92
C ARG A 43 -0.68 -2.70 -8.57
N GLN A 44 -0.85 -3.65 -7.63
CA GLN A 44 -2.17 -4.08 -7.18
C GLN A 44 -2.85 -3.06 -6.25
N VAL A 45 -2.06 -2.32 -5.47
CA VAL A 45 -2.58 -1.32 -4.52
C VAL A 45 -2.89 0.01 -5.20
N GLN A 46 -2.15 0.40 -6.24
CA GLN A 46 -2.34 1.64 -7.00
C GLN A 46 -3.81 1.91 -7.40
N PRO A 47 -4.58 0.95 -7.96
CA PRO A 47 -6.00 1.19 -8.29
C PRO A 47 -6.92 1.29 -7.08
N THR A 48 -6.51 0.79 -5.91
CA THR A 48 -7.29 0.87 -4.67
C THR A 48 -7.06 2.16 -3.89
N VAL A 49 -6.11 2.98 -4.35
CA VAL A 49 -5.71 4.24 -3.73
C VAL A 49 -6.37 5.41 -4.46
N PRO A 50 -7.23 6.21 -3.80
CA PRO A 50 -7.74 7.44 -4.39
C PRO A 50 -6.62 8.50 -4.47
N GLY A 51 -6.35 9.00 -5.67
CA GLY A 51 -5.34 10.03 -5.95
C GLY A 51 -4.03 9.54 -6.60
N ALA A 52 -4.03 8.32 -7.16
CA ALA A 52 -3.04 7.88 -8.14
C ALA A 52 -3.32 8.49 -9.52
#